data_AF-A0A9N9CGM6-F1
#
_entry.id   AF-A0A9N9CGM6-F1
#
_cell.length_a   1.000
_cell.length_b   1.000
_cell.length_c   1.000
_cell.angle_alpha   90.00
_cell.angle_beta   90.00
_cell.angle_gamma   90.00
#
_symmetry.space_group_name_H-M   'P 1'
#
loop_
_entity.id
_entity.type
_entity.pdbx_description
1 polymer ?
#
loop_
_entity_poly.entity_id
_entity_poly.type
_entity_poly.pdbx_seq_one_letter_code
_entity_poly.pdbx_strand_id
1 'polypeptide(L)'
;MWLQIPSPSEININYWDERLQYLPRLCKLTFPFIVPQKNDEITHISKEFVDIFFGFESKMQNPQKRKVSFYNPLNYLIQKNEAITDCWMICDVDDVHQTVSQFLITYIYDRISKIGQDGKDNPNIASIICYNFASSGNCQNSNCQMHHVSPTPLLLFQRQKLARLQYTVVRQLDVLYRHGLLCKEILNLQNWWAENLVKCHLRYHSPHTSCPEVTYMALANLPIHVRDGLINEVYKTMLFNKSKNANDFEVMLKYILVIQQLRDKTVIDEFYREMSKTKILSHPNDLTVGFEYYCGNFQAIPIGRYLSQFFSFLYNNKVISAIISSKSFINYSLKNIKQVNLISSDALGDLTSLVEFTTSLIFTVGQEYCDLCLPRAYLINYFEAFNAKPLIPVRYTYSRKNYLSAINNSIDQVQQLLDLLFCKEQAYLTIILRLIRLLILIGLNESKFVQNILNLFKHIISKYDIFSTKIKKYLKEDDFTSLEIILHNDLKEKFCDSLVIVHHRCISKSKFAFFEKNGVKRLTYNSIEEFRSSLRKIISSVTEIPEDKLALLDSLVES
;
A
#
# COMPACT_ATOMS: atom_id res chain seq x y z
N MET A 1 37.06 5.05 -7.67
CA MET A 1 36.53 3.90 -6.90
C MET A 1 35.27 4.25 -6.10
N TRP A 2 35.32 5.13 -5.09
CA TRP A 2 34.14 5.40 -4.23
C TRP A 2 32.88 5.90 -4.94
N LEU A 3 33.03 6.64 -6.04
CA LEU A 3 31.91 7.12 -6.86
C LEU A 3 31.54 6.16 -8.00
N GLN A 4 32.33 5.11 -8.27
CA GLN A 4 32.05 4.21 -9.36
C GLN A 4 30.90 3.29 -8.98
N ILE A 5 29.71 3.62 -9.49
CA ILE A 5 28.63 2.65 -9.62
C ILE A 5 28.95 1.91 -10.92
N PRO A 6 29.04 0.56 -10.91
CA PRO A 6 29.21 -0.20 -12.13
C PRO A 6 28.17 0.23 -13.17
N SER A 7 28.52 0.16 -14.45
CA SER A 7 27.55 0.33 -15.55
C SER A 7 27.18 -1.07 -16.04
N PRO A 8 25.88 -1.40 -16.20
CA PRO A 8 25.51 -2.75 -16.62
C PRO A 8 25.73 -2.94 -18.12
N SER A 9 26.10 -4.16 -18.51
CA SER A 9 25.83 -4.69 -19.85
C SER A 9 24.43 -5.30 -19.95
N GLU A 10 23.86 -5.83 -18.86
CA GLU A 10 22.49 -6.37 -18.76
C GLU A 10 21.91 -6.15 -17.34
N ILE A 11 20.63 -5.77 -17.23
CA ILE A 11 19.97 -5.46 -15.94
C ILE A 11 19.39 -6.75 -15.35
N ASN A 12 20.11 -7.37 -14.41
CA ASN A 12 19.58 -8.44 -13.53
C ASN A 12 19.02 -7.83 -12.23
N ILE A 13 18.04 -8.48 -11.61
CA ILE A 13 17.46 -8.14 -10.29
C ILE A 13 18.54 -7.96 -9.22
N ASN A 14 19.52 -8.86 -9.15
CA ASN A 14 20.60 -8.79 -8.14
C ASN A 14 21.47 -7.55 -8.33
N TYR A 15 21.79 -7.24 -9.58
CA TYR A 15 22.52 -6.03 -9.93
C TYR A 15 21.74 -4.75 -9.56
N TRP A 16 20.42 -4.77 -9.80
CA TRP A 16 19.54 -3.65 -9.44
C TRP A 16 19.49 -3.43 -7.93
N ASP A 17 19.40 -4.52 -7.15
CA ASP A 17 19.41 -4.48 -5.68
C ASP A 17 20.72 -3.88 -5.15
N GLU A 18 21.88 -4.38 -5.62
CA GLU A 18 23.19 -3.84 -5.25
C GLU A 18 23.29 -2.33 -5.54
N ARG A 19 22.92 -1.92 -6.76
CA ARG A 19 22.96 -0.51 -7.17
C ARG A 19 22.09 0.37 -6.27
N LEU A 20 20.90 -0.10 -5.90
CA LEU A 20 19.99 0.60 -5.00
C LEU A 20 20.50 0.66 -3.56
N GLN A 21 21.30 -0.30 -3.10
CA GLN A 21 21.90 -0.29 -1.78
C GLN A 21 23.13 0.64 -1.68
N TYR A 22 23.89 0.80 -2.77
CA TYR A 22 25.06 1.69 -2.78
C TYR A 22 24.71 3.17 -2.67
N LEU A 23 23.59 3.61 -3.27
CA LEU A 23 23.25 5.04 -3.30
C LEU A 23 22.88 5.66 -1.96
N PRO A 24 22.07 5.02 -1.09
CA PRO A 24 21.82 5.52 0.26
C PRO A 24 23.11 5.60 1.07
N ARG A 25 24.05 4.66 0.87
CA ARG A 25 25.37 4.70 1.51
C ARG A 25 26.18 5.90 1.01
N LEU A 26 26.18 6.17 -0.30
CA LEU A 26 26.80 7.38 -0.86
C LEU A 26 26.19 8.63 -0.22
N CYS A 27 24.86 8.76 -0.22
CA CYS A 27 24.15 9.88 0.41
C CYS A 27 24.52 10.06 1.88
N LYS A 28 24.58 8.98 2.66
CA LYS A 28 24.96 9.00 4.08
C LYS A 28 26.35 9.58 4.30
N LEU A 29 27.28 9.32 3.38
CA LEU A 29 28.67 9.79 3.46
C LEU A 29 28.81 11.24 2.99
N THR A 30 28.07 11.64 1.95
CA THR A 30 28.22 12.94 1.30
C THR A 30 27.35 14.04 1.91
N PHE A 31 26.15 13.72 2.40
CA PHE A 31 25.23 14.74 2.94
C PHE A 31 25.77 15.47 4.16
N PRO A 32 26.48 14.83 5.12
CA PRO A 32 27.15 15.53 6.22
C PRO A 32 28.15 16.60 5.75
N PHE A 33 28.79 16.39 4.60
CA PHE A 33 29.71 17.36 3.99
C PHE A 33 28.95 18.48 3.26
N ILE A 34 27.95 18.13 2.44
CA ILE A 34 27.17 19.12 1.66
C ILE A 34 26.31 20.01 2.57
N VAL A 35 25.71 19.41 3.60
CA VAL A 35 24.80 20.03 4.55
C VAL A 35 25.28 19.72 5.98
N PRO A 36 26.27 20.46 6.48
CA PRO A 36 26.81 20.21 7.81
C PRO A 36 25.76 20.46 8.89
N GLN A 37 25.52 19.44 9.72
CA GLN A 37 24.70 19.55 10.93
C GLN A 37 25.63 19.56 12.16
N LYS A 38 25.24 20.26 13.22
CA LYS A 38 25.97 20.26 14.50
C LYS A 38 25.70 18.94 15.24
N ASN A 39 26.49 17.91 14.96
CA ASN A 39 26.51 16.64 15.70
C ASN A 39 27.92 16.04 15.65
N ASP A 40 28.42 15.50 16.77
CA ASP A 40 29.81 15.06 16.94
C ASP A 40 30.23 14.01 15.90
N GLU A 41 29.38 13.03 15.59
CA GLU A 41 29.62 12.03 14.53
C GLU A 41 29.69 12.65 13.12
N ILE A 42 28.89 13.68 12.87
CA ILE A 42 28.84 14.39 11.59
C ILE A 42 30.11 15.24 11.39
N THR A 43 30.64 15.82 12.48
CA THR A 43 31.94 16.50 12.47
C THR A 43 33.12 15.57 12.21
N HIS A 44 33.04 14.29 12.60
CA HIS A 44 34.08 13.31 12.29
C HIS A 44 34.06 12.93 10.80
N ILE A 45 32.88 12.63 10.25
CA ILE A 45 32.71 12.29 8.82
C ILE A 45 33.10 13.47 7.93
N SER A 46 32.72 14.70 8.31
CA SER A 46 33.10 15.88 7.54
C SER A 46 34.61 16.11 7.59
N LYS A 47 35.27 15.86 8.73
CA LYS A 47 36.73 15.94 8.86
C LYS A 47 37.45 14.89 8.01
N GLU A 48 36.99 13.64 8.00
CA GLU A 48 37.54 12.60 7.11
C GLU A 48 37.36 12.96 5.62
N PHE A 49 36.21 13.53 5.24
CA PHE A 49 35.99 14.04 3.89
C PHE A 49 36.96 15.18 3.56
N VAL A 50 37.16 16.10 4.50
CA VAL A 50 38.16 17.15 4.36
C VAL A 50 39.55 16.55 4.19
N ASP A 51 39.94 15.54 4.95
CA ASP A 51 41.27 14.91 4.82
C ASP A 51 41.44 14.14 3.49
N ILE A 52 40.36 13.61 2.91
CA ILE A 52 40.37 12.95 1.59
C ILE A 52 40.54 13.96 0.45
N PHE A 53 39.87 15.11 0.52
CA PHE A 53 39.81 16.08 -0.58
C PHE A 53 40.74 17.28 -0.41
N PHE A 54 41.13 17.62 0.81
CA PHE A 54 42.05 18.68 1.16
C PHE A 54 43.34 18.04 1.66
N GLY A 55 44.44 18.27 0.97
CA GLY A 55 45.74 17.90 1.50
C GLY A 55 46.12 18.82 2.67
N PHE A 56 47.00 18.30 3.52
CA PHE A 56 47.55 18.84 4.77
C PHE A 56 47.34 20.34 5.02
N GLU A 57 47.01 20.69 6.27
CA GLU A 57 47.01 22.08 6.75
C GLU A 57 48.30 22.78 6.33
N SER A 58 48.15 23.90 5.62
CA SER A 58 49.32 24.70 5.28
C SER A 58 49.90 25.22 6.59
N LYS A 59 51.19 24.97 6.85
CA LYS A 59 51.92 25.57 7.99
C LYS A 59 52.00 27.12 7.90
N MET A 60 51.35 27.74 6.92
CA MET A 60 51.26 29.19 6.83
C MET A 60 50.12 29.71 7.70
N GLN A 61 50.34 30.88 8.30
CA GLN A 61 49.57 31.54 9.35
C GLN A 61 48.07 31.82 9.06
N ASN A 62 47.51 31.34 7.93
CA ASN A 62 46.12 31.54 7.57
C ASN A 62 45.32 30.22 7.61
N PRO A 63 44.42 30.02 8.59
CA PRO A 63 43.62 28.81 8.73
C PRO A 63 42.64 28.57 7.58
N GLN A 64 42.32 29.59 6.78
CA GLN A 64 41.42 29.49 5.63
C GLN A 64 42.10 28.98 4.35
N LYS A 65 43.40 28.66 4.38
CA LYS A 65 44.12 28.10 3.23
C LYS A 65 44.54 26.65 3.43
N ARG A 66 44.38 25.84 2.39
CA ARG A 66 44.75 24.41 2.37
C ARG A 66 45.59 24.07 1.15
N LYS A 67 46.45 23.05 1.27
CA LYS A 67 47.27 22.55 0.16
C LYS A 67 46.55 21.39 -0.52
N VAL A 68 46.05 21.58 -1.74
CA VAL A 68 45.46 20.49 -2.52
C VAL A 68 46.54 19.90 -3.42
N SER A 69 46.70 18.57 -3.42
CA SER A 69 47.69 17.91 -4.29
C SER A 69 47.35 18.14 -5.75
N PHE A 70 48.33 18.43 -6.61
CA PHE A 70 48.14 18.57 -8.06
C PHE A 70 47.54 17.30 -8.72
N TYR A 71 47.72 16.14 -8.10
CA TYR A 71 47.15 14.87 -8.55
C TYR A 71 45.74 14.59 -8.01
N ASN A 72 45.16 15.53 -7.24
CA ASN A 72 43.80 15.38 -6.76
C ASN A 72 42.84 15.32 -7.95
N PRO A 73 42.00 14.28 -8.04
CA PRO A 73 41.08 14.10 -9.16
C PRO A 73 40.06 15.25 -9.32
N LEU A 74 39.87 16.11 -8.31
CA LEU A 74 38.94 17.25 -8.36
C LEU A 74 39.61 18.58 -8.76
N ASN A 75 40.91 18.60 -9.03
CA ASN A 75 41.62 19.86 -9.35
C ASN A 75 41.08 20.59 -10.58
N TYR A 76 40.60 19.86 -11.59
CA TYR A 76 40.00 20.45 -12.77
C TYR A 76 38.73 21.26 -12.45
N LEU A 77 38.09 21.00 -11.31
CA LEU A 77 36.90 21.72 -10.86
C LEU A 77 37.25 23.00 -10.09
N ILE A 78 38.43 23.05 -9.47
CA ILE A 78 38.85 24.13 -8.55
C ILE A 78 39.59 25.27 -9.31
N GLN A 79 40.05 25.04 -10.54
CA GLN A 79 40.85 26.02 -11.30
C GLN A 79 40.08 27.30 -11.65
N LYS A 80 40.19 28.29 -10.76
CA LYS A 80 39.98 29.71 -11.04
C LYS A 80 41.12 30.51 -10.40
N ASN A 81 42.23 30.67 -11.11
CA ASN A 81 43.31 31.63 -10.84
C ASN A 81 44.18 31.44 -9.57
N GLU A 82 44.76 30.26 -9.33
CA GLU A 82 45.65 30.05 -8.16
C GLU A 82 47.10 29.72 -8.52
N ALA A 83 48.02 30.21 -7.69
CA ALA A 83 49.46 30.06 -7.87
C ALA A 83 49.91 28.62 -7.56
N ILE A 84 50.50 27.96 -8.56
CA ILE A 84 51.04 26.60 -8.44
C ILE A 84 52.45 26.69 -7.84
N THR A 85 52.70 26.02 -6.72
CA THR A 85 54.05 25.88 -6.15
C THR A 85 54.28 24.43 -5.71
N ASP A 86 55.37 23.82 -6.18
CA ASP A 86 55.85 22.49 -5.75
C ASP A 86 54.80 21.36 -5.75
N CYS A 87 54.05 21.18 -6.84
CA CYS A 87 53.00 20.13 -6.98
C CYS A 87 51.82 20.25 -6.00
N TRP A 88 51.67 21.40 -5.33
CA TRP A 88 50.55 21.73 -4.46
C TRP A 88 49.88 23.03 -4.93
N MET A 89 48.55 23.04 -4.90
CA MET A 89 47.74 24.23 -5.11
C MET A 89 47.30 24.77 -3.74
N ILE A 90 47.44 26.07 -3.51
CA ILE A 90 47.00 26.69 -2.25
C ILE A 90 45.63 27.31 -2.50
N CYS A 91 44.61 26.64 -2.00
CA CYS A 91 43.21 27.01 -2.20
C CYS A 91 42.57 27.57 -0.95
N ASP A 92 41.57 28.42 -1.12
CA ASP A 92 40.65 28.77 -0.04
C ASP A 92 39.79 27.55 0.36
N VAL A 93 39.61 27.34 1.66
CA VAL A 93 38.82 26.22 2.19
C VAL A 93 37.39 26.28 1.69
N ASP A 94 36.80 27.48 1.67
CA ASP A 94 35.40 27.69 1.33
C ASP A 94 35.16 27.45 -0.17
N ASP A 95 36.08 27.88 -1.03
CA ASP A 95 36.02 27.68 -2.48
C ASP A 95 36.10 26.19 -2.86
N VAL A 96 37.02 25.45 -2.23
CA VAL A 96 37.13 24.00 -2.45
C VAL A 96 35.91 23.29 -1.88
N HIS A 97 35.46 23.65 -0.67
CA HIS A 97 34.27 23.05 -0.07
C HIS A 97 33.04 23.26 -0.95
N GLN A 98 32.84 24.49 -1.45
CA GLN A 98 31.74 24.83 -2.35
C GLN A 98 31.83 24.05 -3.67
N THR A 99 33.02 23.97 -4.26
CA THR A 99 33.25 23.26 -5.53
C THR A 99 32.96 21.77 -5.39
N VAL A 100 33.49 21.12 -4.35
CA VAL A 100 33.25 19.70 -4.07
C VAL A 100 31.78 19.45 -3.74
N SER A 101 31.16 20.34 -2.95
CA SER A 101 29.73 20.23 -2.61
C SER A 101 28.86 20.32 -3.85
N GLN A 102 29.10 21.29 -4.74
CA GLN A 102 28.37 21.44 -6.00
C GLN A 102 28.53 20.20 -6.88
N PHE A 103 29.76 19.70 -7.04
CA PHE A 103 30.01 18.47 -7.77
C PHE A 103 29.22 17.28 -7.20
N LEU A 104 29.26 17.08 -5.88
CA LEU A 104 28.54 15.98 -5.23
C LEU A 104 27.03 16.12 -5.35
N ILE A 105 26.47 17.33 -5.23
CA ILE A 105 25.05 17.60 -5.43
C ILE A 105 24.62 17.16 -6.84
N THR A 106 25.32 17.64 -7.88
CA THR A 106 25.03 17.29 -9.26
C THR A 106 25.19 15.78 -9.49
N TYR A 107 26.27 15.20 -8.98
CA TYR A 107 26.55 13.77 -9.13
C TYR A 107 25.46 12.90 -8.51
N ILE A 108 25.05 13.19 -7.26
CA ILE A 108 24.00 12.45 -6.56
C ILE A 108 22.66 12.62 -7.27
N TYR A 109 22.33 13.84 -7.68
CA TYR A 109 21.12 14.13 -8.44
C TYR A 109 21.06 13.30 -9.72
N ASP A 110 22.11 13.35 -10.56
CA ASP A 110 22.15 12.63 -11.83
C ASP A 110 22.03 11.12 -11.63
N ARG A 111 22.70 10.57 -10.62
CA ARG A 111 22.65 9.14 -10.32
C ARG A 111 21.28 8.68 -9.84
N ILE A 112 20.66 9.40 -8.92
CA ILE A 112 19.34 9.05 -8.39
C ILE A 112 18.26 9.30 -9.44
N SER A 113 18.31 10.41 -10.17
CA SER A 113 17.36 10.72 -11.24
C SER A 113 17.42 9.70 -12.36
N LYS A 114 18.63 9.28 -12.79
CA LYS A 114 18.79 8.21 -13.77
C LYS A 114 18.15 6.90 -13.30
N ILE A 115 18.44 6.45 -12.08
CA ILE A 115 17.79 5.25 -11.52
C ILE A 115 16.28 5.41 -11.37
N GLY A 116 15.84 6.62 -11.05
CA GLY A 116 14.44 6.98 -10.98
C GLY A 116 13.72 6.81 -12.32
N GLN A 117 14.40 7.04 -13.44
CA GLN A 117 13.87 6.84 -14.79
C GLN A 117 14.03 5.40 -15.27
N ASP A 118 15.25 4.84 -15.20
CA ASP A 118 15.56 3.44 -15.52
C ASP A 118 14.59 2.47 -14.78
N GLY A 119 14.24 2.80 -13.53
CA GLY A 119 13.30 2.01 -12.73
C GLY A 119 11.85 2.03 -13.24
N LYS A 120 11.42 3.06 -13.97
CA LYS A 120 10.08 3.12 -14.59
C LYS A 120 9.92 2.10 -15.71
N ASP A 121 11.03 1.76 -16.36
CA ASP A 121 11.07 0.77 -17.42
C ASP A 121 11.20 -0.66 -16.86
N ASN A 122 11.46 -0.81 -15.56
CA ASN A 122 11.58 -2.11 -14.91
C ASN A 122 10.20 -2.65 -14.49
N PRO A 123 9.65 -3.69 -15.17
CA PRO A 123 8.32 -4.21 -14.88
C PRO A 123 8.22 -4.90 -13.51
N ASN A 124 9.36 -5.22 -12.86
CA ASN A 124 9.36 -5.76 -11.51
C ASN A 124 8.86 -4.76 -10.46
N ILE A 125 9.06 -3.47 -10.70
CA ILE A 125 8.77 -2.42 -9.72
C ILE A 125 7.80 -1.36 -10.26
N ALA A 126 7.70 -1.16 -11.58
CA ALA A 126 6.85 -0.15 -12.20
C ALA A 126 5.48 -0.65 -12.66
N SER A 127 5.32 -1.97 -12.86
CA SER A 127 4.11 -2.53 -13.46
C SER A 127 3.31 -3.39 -12.50
N ILE A 128 1.97 -3.30 -12.60
CA ILE A 128 1.04 -4.18 -11.91
C ILE A 128 1.12 -5.58 -12.54
N ILE A 129 0.94 -6.63 -11.72
CA ILE A 129 0.88 -8.01 -12.21
C ILE A 129 -0.41 -8.23 -13.00
N CYS A 130 -0.30 -8.83 -14.18
CA CYS A 130 -1.44 -9.20 -14.98
C CYS A 130 -2.27 -10.29 -14.30
N TYR A 131 -3.51 -9.96 -13.93
CA TYR A 131 -4.40 -10.93 -13.30
C TYR A 131 -4.70 -12.14 -14.20
N ASN A 132 -4.93 -11.92 -15.50
CA ASN A 132 -5.25 -13.00 -16.44
C ASN A 132 -4.09 -14.00 -16.53
N PHE A 133 -2.87 -13.51 -16.67
CA PHE A 133 -1.67 -14.33 -16.64
C PHE A 133 -1.50 -15.02 -15.28
N ALA A 134 -1.56 -14.27 -14.17
CA ALA A 134 -1.37 -14.81 -12.83
C ALA A 134 -2.38 -15.92 -12.47
N SER A 135 -3.62 -15.76 -12.94
CA SER A 135 -4.73 -16.68 -12.63
C SER A 135 -4.84 -17.87 -13.57
N SER A 136 -4.36 -17.79 -14.82
CA SER A 136 -4.56 -18.85 -15.82
C SER A 136 -3.28 -19.33 -16.51
N GLY A 137 -2.14 -18.71 -16.22
CA GLY A 137 -0.87 -18.95 -16.93
C GLY A 137 -0.83 -18.37 -18.34
N ASN A 138 -1.90 -17.72 -18.80
CA ASN A 138 -2.01 -17.19 -20.15
C ASN A 138 -2.67 -15.80 -20.16
N CYS A 139 -2.20 -14.92 -21.05
CA CYS A 139 -2.83 -13.63 -21.32
C CYS A 139 -3.03 -13.50 -22.84
N GLN A 140 -4.30 -13.51 -23.26
CA GLN A 140 -4.66 -13.44 -24.69
C GLN A 140 -4.51 -12.03 -25.29
N ASN A 141 -4.23 -11.02 -24.48
CA ASN A 141 -4.02 -9.66 -24.96
C ASN A 141 -2.56 -9.48 -25.40
N SER A 142 -2.33 -9.45 -26.73
CA SER A 142 -1.01 -9.26 -27.32
C SER A 142 -0.35 -7.92 -26.96
N ASN A 143 -1.14 -6.92 -26.56
CA ASN A 143 -0.67 -5.57 -26.20
C ASN A 143 -0.74 -5.32 -24.69
N CYS A 144 -0.67 -6.36 -23.86
CA CYS A 144 -0.74 -6.21 -22.42
C CYS A 144 0.52 -5.53 -21.86
N GLN A 145 0.37 -4.35 -21.26
CA GLN A 145 1.46 -3.62 -20.59
C GLN A 145 1.71 -4.05 -19.14
N MET A 146 0.94 -5.04 -18.65
CA MET A 146 1.03 -5.54 -17.29
C MET A 146 2.12 -6.61 -17.20
N HIS A 147 2.68 -6.80 -16.00
CA HIS A 147 3.76 -7.76 -15.85
C HIS A 147 3.22 -9.20 -15.83
N HIS A 148 3.70 -10.04 -16.75
CA HIS A 148 3.33 -11.45 -16.88
C HIS A 148 4.24 -12.34 -16.04
N VAL A 149 3.93 -12.44 -14.75
CA VAL A 149 4.63 -13.33 -13.82
C VAL A 149 3.65 -14.12 -12.96
N SER A 150 4.05 -15.35 -12.57
CA SER A 150 3.29 -16.15 -11.61
C SER A 150 3.60 -15.66 -10.19
N PRO A 151 2.64 -15.07 -9.48
CA PRO A 151 2.89 -14.51 -8.17
C PRO A 151 2.95 -15.64 -7.13
N THR A 152 4.12 -15.78 -6.53
CA THR A 152 4.33 -16.51 -5.29
C THR A 152 4.57 -15.50 -4.16
N PRO A 153 4.37 -15.87 -2.89
CA PRO A 153 4.74 -14.99 -1.77
C PRO A 153 6.19 -14.49 -1.85
N LEU A 154 7.13 -15.34 -2.28
CA LEU A 154 8.54 -14.99 -2.45
C LEU A 154 8.75 -13.92 -3.54
N LEU A 155 8.16 -14.12 -4.72
CA LEU A 155 8.27 -13.17 -5.83
C LEU A 155 7.66 -11.81 -5.46
N LEU A 156 6.49 -11.82 -4.82
CA LEU A 156 5.85 -10.60 -4.34
C LEU A 156 6.74 -9.87 -3.34
N PHE A 157 7.41 -10.61 -2.46
CA PHE A 157 8.35 -10.04 -1.49
C PHE A 157 9.56 -9.40 -2.16
N GLN A 158 10.21 -10.09 -3.10
CA GLN A 158 11.33 -9.54 -3.86
C GLN A 158 10.93 -8.26 -4.61
N ARG A 159 9.81 -8.29 -5.34
CA ARG A 159 9.28 -7.11 -6.05
C ARG A 159 9.04 -5.94 -5.11
N GLN A 160 8.42 -6.19 -3.97
CA GLN A 160 8.12 -5.12 -3.02
C GLN A 160 9.36 -4.62 -2.28
N LYS A 161 10.33 -5.49 -1.96
CA LYS A 161 11.64 -5.11 -1.42
C LYS A 161 12.35 -4.14 -2.36
N LEU A 162 12.42 -4.47 -3.65
CA LEU A 162 13.03 -3.63 -4.67
C LEU A 162 12.28 -2.31 -4.86
N ALA A 163 10.95 -2.33 -4.95
CA ALA A 163 10.15 -1.12 -5.08
C ALA A 163 10.30 -0.19 -3.87
N ARG A 164 10.39 -0.76 -2.66
CA ARG A 164 10.68 -0.03 -1.42
C ARG A 164 12.06 0.61 -1.45
N LEU A 165 13.10 -0.14 -1.86
CA LEU A 165 14.46 0.38 -1.99
C LEU A 165 14.54 1.50 -3.03
N GLN A 166 13.92 1.31 -4.19
CA GLN A 166 13.81 2.32 -5.24
C GLN A 166 13.20 3.62 -4.70
N TYR A 167 12.07 3.54 -4.00
CA TYR A 167 11.43 4.70 -3.39
C TYR A 167 12.33 5.36 -2.32
N THR A 168 12.99 4.55 -1.49
CA THR A 168 13.93 5.02 -0.45
C THR A 168 15.10 5.82 -1.05
N VAL A 169 15.66 5.34 -2.16
CA VAL A 169 16.75 6.03 -2.89
C VAL A 169 16.27 7.37 -3.44
N VAL A 170 15.11 7.39 -4.12
CA VAL A 170 14.54 8.62 -4.68
C VAL A 170 14.21 9.65 -3.60
N ARG A 171 13.80 9.18 -2.40
CA ARG A 171 13.56 10.05 -1.23
C ARG A 171 14.84 10.67 -0.65
N GLN A 172 16.04 10.16 -0.93
CA GLN A 172 17.28 10.81 -0.46
C GLN A 172 17.45 12.23 -1.01
N LEU A 173 16.93 12.51 -2.22
CA LEU A 173 16.97 13.84 -2.82
C LEU A 173 16.19 14.91 -2.03
N ASP A 174 15.30 14.48 -1.13
CA ASP A 174 14.54 15.38 -0.26
C ASP A 174 15.43 16.19 0.68
N VAL A 175 16.59 15.64 1.09
CA VAL A 175 17.58 16.37 1.90
C VAL A 175 18.11 17.58 1.13
N LEU A 176 18.51 17.39 -0.11
CA LEU A 176 19.04 18.46 -0.96
C LEU A 176 17.95 19.47 -1.34
N TYR A 177 16.74 18.99 -1.66
CA TYR A 177 15.60 19.85 -1.96
C TYR A 177 15.23 20.77 -0.79
N ARG A 178 15.16 20.24 0.45
CA ARG A 178 14.83 21.03 1.65
C ARG A 178 15.83 22.15 1.95
N HIS A 179 17.07 22.01 1.51
CA HIS A 179 18.12 23.03 1.65
C HIS A 179 18.20 23.98 0.45
N GLY A 180 17.24 23.92 -0.48
CA GLY A 180 17.21 24.80 -1.67
C GLY A 180 18.29 24.47 -2.70
N LEU A 181 18.92 23.30 -2.62
CA LEU A 181 20.02 22.89 -3.49
C LEU A 181 19.54 22.23 -4.79
N LEU A 182 18.24 21.92 -4.90
CA LEU A 182 17.64 21.29 -6.08
C LEU A 182 16.24 21.87 -6.39
N CYS A 183 15.78 21.67 -7.64
CA CYS A 183 14.52 22.20 -8.15
C CYS A 183 13.30 21.28 -7.91
N LYS A 184 12.09 21.81 -8.21
CA LYS A 184 10.80 21.14 -8.01
C LYS A 184 10.59 19.84 -8.80
N GLU A 185 11.38 19.59 -9.84
CA GLU A 185 11.25 18.38 -10.68
C GLU A 185 11.36 17.08 -9.87
N ILE A 186 12.10 17.12 -8.76
CA ILE A 186 12.27 16.00 -7.83
C ILE A 186 10.96 15.61 -7.17
N LEU A 187 10.08 16.58 -6.88
CA LEU A 187 8.78 16.30 -6.30
C LEU A 187 7.93 15.45 -7.25
N ASN A 188 7.99 15.72 -8.55
CA ASN A 188 7.25 14.92 -9.53
C ASN A 188 7.75 13.47 -9.56
N LEU A 189 9.08 13.27 -9.48
CA LEU A 189 9.67 11.93 -9.41
C LEU A 189 9.28 11.20 -8.12
N GLN A 190 9.38 11.88 -6.98
CA GLN A 190 9.00 11.33 -5.68
C GLN A 190 7.51 10.96 -5.62
N ASN A 191 6.65 11.83 -6.16
CA ASN A 191 5.20 11.61 -6.23
C ASN A 191 4.88 10.40 -7.10
N TRP A 192 5.46 10.32 -8.29
CA TRP A 192 5.27 9.18 -9.18
C TRP A 192 5.64 7.87 -8.48
N TRP A 193 6.80 7.82 -7.80
CA TRP A 193 7.22 6.61 -7.09
C TRP A 193 6.35 6.28 -5.87
N ALA A 194 5.86 7.28 -5.14
CA ALA A 194 4.91 7.07 -4.05
C ALA A 194 3.58 6.49 -4.56
N GLU A 195 3.03 7.07 -5.63
CA GLU A 195 1.80 6.59 -6.26
C GLU A 195 1.96 5.18 -6.82
N ASN A 196 3.08 4.92 -7.49
CA ASN A 196 3.39 3.62 -8.06
C ASN A 196 3.57 2.55 -6.98
N LEU A 197 4.24 2.88 -5.86
CA LEU A 197 4.37 1.99 -4.71
C LEU A 197 2.99 1.60 -4.17
N VAL A 198 2.08 2.57 -3.99
CA VAL A 198 0.71 2.33 -3.54
C VAL A 198 -0.06 1.46 -4.53
N LYS A 199 -0.07 1.85 -5.81
CA LYS A 199 -0.87 1.21 -6.86
C LYS A 199 -0.45 -0.22 -7.15
N CYS A 200 0.86 -0.46 -7.28
CA CYS A 200 1.40 -1.71 -7.78
C CYS A 200 1.75 -2.72 -6.68
N HIS A 201 2.07 -2.24 -5.47
CA HIS A 201 2.65 -3.10 -4.43
C HIS A 201 1.90 -3.10 -3.10
N LEU A 202 1.30 -1.98 -2.69
CA LEU A 202 0.60 -1.91 -1.40
C LEU A 202 -0.89 -2.29 -1.49
N ARG A 203 -1.56 -1.90 -2.59
CA ARG A 203 -2.98 -2.18 -2.80
C ARG A 203 -3.26 -3.68 -2.89
N TYR A 204 -4.27 -4.12 -2.14
CA TYR A 204 -4.78 -5.47 -2.27
C TYR A 204 -5.70 -5.60 -3.50
N HIS A 205 -5.21 -6.27 -4.53
CA HIS A 205 -5.94 -6.49 -5.77
C HIS A 205 -6.68 -7.82 -5.76
N SER A 206 -6.01 -8.90 -5.37
CA SER A 206 -6.57 -10.26 -5.33
C SER A 206 -5.63 -11.23 -4.60
N PRO A 207 -6.13 -12.40 -4.14
CA PRO A 207 -5.27 -13.45 -3.58
C PRO A 207 -4.30 -14.02 -4.63
N HIS A 208 -4.58 -13.83 -5.92
CA HIS A 208 -3.72 -14.26 -7.03
C HIS A 208 -2.70 -13.21 -7.44
N THR A 209 -2.62 -12.04 -6.81
CA THR A 209 -1.68 -10.97 -7.23
C THR A 209 -1.12 -10.18 -6.06
N SER A 210 -1.61 -10.42 -4.84
CA SER A 210 -1.28 -9.66 -3.64
C SER A 210 -1.10 -10.61 -2.46
N CYS A 211 -0.12 -10.32 -1.62
CA CYS A 211 0.14 -11.03 -0.37
C CYS A 211 0.19 -9.99 0.75
N PRO A 212 -0.87 -9.88 1.59
CA PRO A 212 -0.96 -8.88 2.64
C PRO A 212 0.20 -8.89 3.63
N GLU A 213 0.82 -10.05 3.84
CA GLU A 213 1.92 -10.20 4.79
C GLU A 213 3.20 -9.57 4.28
N VAL A 214 3.45 -9.76 2.99
CA VAL A 214 4.52 -9.09 2.27
C VAL A 214 4.32 -7.57 2.35
N THR A 215 3.10 -7.10 2.07
CA THR A 215 2.75 -5.67 2.21
C THR A 215 2.96 -5.14 3.62
N TYR A 216 2.48 -5.88 4.63
CA TYR A 216 2.62 -5.49 6.02
C TYR A 216 4.09 -5.41 6.46
N MET A 217 4.92 -6.40 6.08
CA MET A 217 6.37 -6.36 6.33
C MET A 217 7.03 -5.17 5.66
N ALA A 218 6.72 -4.93 4.39
CA ALA A 218 7.34 -3.85 3.63
C ALA A 218 7.06 -2.48 4.27
N LEU A 219 5.81 -2.25 4.71
CA LEU A 219 5.42 -1.04 5.42
C LEU A 219 6.10 -0.93 6.79
N ALA A 220 6.17 -2.03 7.55
CA ALA A 220 6.83 -2.06 8.85
C ALA A 220 8.34 -1.77 8.77
N ASN A 221 8.98 -2.18 7.67
CA ASN A 221 10.41 -2.01 7.44
C ASN A 221 10.77 -0.71 6.69
N LEU A 222 9.82 0.21 6.46
CA LEU A 222 10.15 1.52 5.90
C LEU A 222 10.91 2.37 6.93
N PRO A 223 12.06 2.97 6.57
CA PRO A 223 12.72 3.95 7.44
C PRO A 223 11.77 5.10 7.76
N ILE A 224 11.80 5.61 9.00
CA ILE A 224 10.86 6.63 9.50
C ILE A 224 10.74 7.82 8.53
N HIS A 225 11.87 8.41 8.10
CA HIS A 225 11.88 9.54 7.18
C HIS A 225 11.27 9.23 5.79
N VAL A 226 11.36 7.99 5.32
CA VAL A 226 10.75 7.54 4.05
C VAL A 226 9.25 7.37 4.24
N ARG A 227 8.85 6.77 5.37
CA ARG A 227 7.44 6.59 5.75
C ARG A 227 6.75 7.95 5.90
N ASP A 228 7.37 8.90 6.59
CA ASP A 228 6.85 10.27 6.75
C ASP A 228 6.74 10.97 5.39
N GLY A 229 7.70 10.74 4.48
CA GLY A 229 7.62 11.19 3.10
C GLY A 229 6.39 10.65 2.36
N LEU A 230 6.13 9.34 2.48
CA LEU A 230 4.94 8.71 1.89
C LEU A 230 3.65 9.29 2.48
N ILE A 231 3.59 9.42 3.81
CA ILE A 231 2.46 10.00 4.54
C ILE A 231 2.21 11.44 4.10
N ASN A 232 3.26 12.25 3.95
CA ASN A 232 3.15 13.63 3.51
C ASN A 232 2.64 13.75 2.07
N GLU A 233 3.07 12.88 1.16
CA GLU A 233 2.55 12.91 -0.21
C GLU A 233 1.10 12.45 -0.27
N VAL A 234 0.74 11.43 0.51
CA VAL A 234 -0.65 11.02 0.71
C VAL A 234 -1.48 12.17 1.26
N TYR A 235 -1.00 12.85 2.30
CA TYR A 235 -1.63 14.00 2.93
C TYR A 235 -1.89 15.13 1.92
N LYS A 236 -0.86 15.55 1.17
CA LYS A 236 -0.99 16.60 0.15
C LYS A 236 -2.01 16.19 -0.93
N THR A 237 -1.93 14.96 -1.41
CA THR A 237 -2.79 14.49 -2.51
C THR A 237 -4.24 14.35 -2.04
N MET A 238 -4.45 13.86 -0.83
CA MET A 238 -5.76 13.56 -0.27
C MET A 238 -6.47 14.80 0.29
N LEU A 239 -5.75 15.75 0.92
CA LEU A 239 -6.34 16.89 1.64
C LEU A 239 -6.13 18.23 0.93
N PHE A 240 -4.92 18.52 0.43
CA PHE A 240 -4.59 19.82 -0.14
C PHE A 240 -5.31 20.07 -1.48
N ASN A 241 -5.37 19.06 -2.34
CA ASN A 241 -6.09 19.15 -3.62
C ASN A 241 -7.63 19.10 -3.46
N LYS A 242 -8.15 18.71 -2.29
CA LYS A 242 -9.57 18.34 -2.11
C LYS A 242 -10.43 19.21 -1.21
N SER A 243 -9.86 20.16 -0.47
CA SER A 243 -10.66 21.26 0.10
C SER A 243 -11.52 21.97 -0.98
N LYS A 244 -11.23 21.75 -2.27
CA LYS A 244 -11.96 22.26 -3.44
C LYS A 244 -12.89 21.24 -4.14
N ASN A 245 -12.74 19.93 -3.95
CA ASN A 245 -13.54 18.93 -4.68
C ASN A 245 -14.00 17.74 -3.81
N ALA A 246 -15.15 17.90 -3.15
CA ALA A 246 -15.70 16.91 -2.22
C ALA A 246 -16.31 15.67 -2.90
N ASN A 247 -16.49 15.68 -4.23
CA ASN A 247 -17.10 14.55 -4.94
C ASN A 247 -16.09 13.50 -5.40
N ASP A 248 -14.78 13.76 -5.40
CA ASP A 248 -13.80 12.81 -5.92
C ASP A 248 -13.56 11.68 -4.91
N PHE A 249 -14.32 10.59 -4.99
CA PHE A 249 -14.22 9.49 -4.02
C PHE A 249 -13.05 8.56 -4.34
N GLU A 250 -12.61 8.46 -5.60
CA GLU A 250 -11.44 7.66 -6.01
C GLU A 250 -10.21 8.03 -5.19
N VAL A 251 -9.85 9.32 -5.14
CA VAL A 251 -8.65 9.72 -4.40
C VAL A 251 -8.85 9.58 -2.87
N MET A 252 -10.09 9.59 -2.35
CA MET A 252 -10.32 9.35 -0.91
C MET A 252 -10.05 7.87 -0.58
N LEU A 253 -10.57 6.97 -1.41
CA LEU A 253 -10.44 5.54 -1.21
C LEU A 253 -9.02 5.02 -1.50
N LYS A 254 -8.32 5.59 -2.50
CA LYS A 254 -6.97 5.19 -2.93
C LYS A 254 -5.98 5.09 -1.77
N TYR A 255 -6.03 6.04 -0.83
CA TYR A 255 -5.03 6.15 0.23
C TYR A 255 -5.55 5.78 1.62
N ILE A 256 -6.86 5.83 1.88
CA ILE A 256 -7.36 5.68 3.25
C ILE A 256 -7.05 4.30 3.86
N LEU A 257 -7.07 3.24 3.05
CA LEU A 257 -6.70 1.90 3.50
C LEU A 257 -5.19 1.76 3.72
N VAL A 258 -4.36 2.46 2.94
CA VAL A 258 -2.91 2.50 3.13
C VAL A 258 -2.55 3.25 4.41
N ILE A 259 -3.18 4.40 4.66
CA ILE A 259 -3.01 5.16 5.92
C ILE A 259 -3.41 4.28 7.11
N GLN A 260 -4.49 3.51 6.98
CA GLN A 260 -4.90 2.56 8.01
C GLN A 260 -3.84 1.48 8.27
N GLN A 261 -3.24 0.90 7.22
CA GLN A 261 -2.15 -0.07 7.36
C GLN A 261 -0.90 0.55 7.99
N LEU A 262 -0.61 1.82 7.68
CA LEU A 262 0.45 2.61 8.29
C LEU A 262 0.15 2.99 9.75
N ARG A 263 -1.06 2.77 10.28
CA ARG A 263 -1.46 3.13 11.65
C ARG A 263 -1.21 4.60 11.99
N ASP A 264 -1.33 5.49 11.01
CA ASP A 264 -1.19 6.92 11.24
C ASP A 264 -2.55 7.52 11.62
N LYS A 265 -2.71 7.81 12.92
CA LYS A 265 -3.93 8.43 13.45
C LYS A 265 -4.02 9.92 13.12
N THR A 266 -2.89 10.61 13.03
CA THR A 266 -2.84 12.07 12.81
C THR A 266 -3.49 12.43 11.47
N VAL A 267 -3.15 11.72 10.39
CA VAL A 267 -3.74 11.96 9.07
C VAL A 267 -5.25 11.67 9.06
N ILE A 268 -5.70 10.65 9.80
CA ILE A 268 -7.12 10.30 9.88
C ILE A 268 -7.91 11.36 10.65
N ASP A 269 -7.36 11.84 11.76
CA ASP A 269 -7.96 12.91 12.56
C ASP A 269 -8.02 14.22 11.75
N GLU A 270 -7.00 14.49 10.94
CA GLU A 270 -6.97 15.65 10.06
C GLU A 270 -7.96 15.54 8.88
N PHE A 271 -8.07 14.36 8.27
CA PHE A 271 -9.12 14.07 7.29
C PHE A 271 -10.52 14.20 7.90
N TYR A 272 -10.72 13.76 9.13
CA TYR A 272 -11.98 13.97 9.84
C TYR A 272 -12.30 15.47 10.03
N ARG A 273 -11.32 16.27 10.46
CA ARG A 273 -11.45 17.72 10.62
C ARG A 273 -11.85 18.39 9.31
N GLU A 274 -11.19 18.05 8.20
CA GLU A 274 -11.52 18.64 6.89
C GLU A 274 -12.90 18.21 6.39
N MET A 275 -13.26 16.92 6.51
CA MET A 275 -14.58 16.42 6.08
C MET A 275 -15.73 16.85 6.99
N SER A 276 -15.45 17.41 8.16
CA SER A 276 -16.48 17.95 9.07
C SER A 276 -16.78 19.43 8.83
N LYS A 277 -16.07 20.10 7.92
CA LYS A 277 -16.34 21.50 7.58
C LYS A 277 -17.67 21.62 6.83
N THR A 278 -18.61 22.35 7.42
CA THR A 278 -19.90 22.63 6.82
C THR A 278 -19.78 23.76 5.79
N LYS A 279 -20.56 23.66 4.72
CA LYS A 279 -20.76 24.71 3.73
C LYS A 279 -22.17 25.27 3.87
N ILE A 280 -22.30 26.59 3.89
CA ILE A 280 -23.61 27.25 3.83
C ILE A 280 -24.05 27.31 2.37
N LEU A 281 -25.27 26.87 2.09
CA LEU A 281 -25.96 26.92 0.81
C LEU A 281 -26.74 28.23 0.71
N SER A 282 -26.76 28.83 -0.49
CA SER A 282 -27.55 30.03 -0.74
C SER A 282 -29.03 29.70 -0.92
N HIS A 283 -29.35 28.56 -1.53
CA HIS A 283 -30.69 28.02 -1.71
C HIS A 283 -30.70 26.52 -1.41
N PRO A 284 -31.81 25.91 -0.95
CA PRO A 284 -31.85 24.47 -0.63
C PRO A 284 -31.43 23.62 -1.84
N ASN A 285 -31.91 23.96 -3.04
CA ASN A 285 -31.58 23.20 -4.26
C ASN A 285 -30.10 23.26 -4.69
N ASP A 286 -29.24 24.02 -4.01
CA ASP A 286 -27.81 24.15 -4.34
C ASP A 286 -26.95 23.01 -3.78
N LEU A 287 -27.55 21.94 -3.28
CA LEU A 287 -26.82 20.79 -2.77
C LEU A 287 -26.04 20.10 -3.90
N THR A 288 -24.73 20.29 -3.89
CA THR A 288 -23.81 19.67 -4.85
C THR A 288 -23.55 18.20 -4.52
N VAL A 289 -23.31 17.38 -5.56
CA VAL A 289 -22.87 15.99 -5.39
C VAL A 289 -21.61 15.93 -4.51
N GLY A 290 -21.53 14.92 -3.65
CA GLY A 290 -20.49 14.78 -2.62
C GLY A 290 -20.86 15.44 -1.30
N PHE A 291 -22.05 16.06 -1.18
CA PHE A 291 -22.58 16.62 0.06
C PHE A 291 -23.96 16.05 0.41
N GLU A 292 -24.32 16.19 1.68
CA GLU A 292 -25.68 15.99 2.20
C GLU A 292 -26.07 17.16 3.11
N TYR A 293 -27.37 17.32 3.36
CA TYR A 293 -27.87 18.32 4.30
C TYR A 293 -27.45 18.01 5.74
N TYR A 294 -27.10 19.05 6.47
CA TYR A 294 -26.69 18.99 7.87
C TYR A 294 -27.55 19.93 8.74
N CYS A 295 -28.09 19.39 9.83
CA CYS A 295 -28.75 20.13 10.92
C CYS A 295 -29.75 21.25 10.53
N GLY A 296 -30.49 21.07 9.44
CA GLY A 296 -31.68 21.85 9.09
C GLY A 296 -31.50 23.37 9.16
N ASN A 297 -30.76 23.95 8.20
CA ASN A 297 -30.72 25.38 7.87
C ASN A 297 -29.71 25.62 6.74
N PHE A 298 -30.05 25.23 5.50
CA PHE A 298 -29.19 25.43 4.32
C PHE A 298 -27.70 25.09 4.54
N GLN A 299 -27.42 24.09 5.36
CA GLN A 299 -26.05 23.65 5.62
C GLN A 299 -25.84 22.32 4.93
N ALA A 300 -24.71 22.21 4.24
CA ALA A 300 -24.25 21.01 3.59
C ALA A 300 -22.95 20.53 4.25
N ILE A 301 -22.77 19.22 4.31
CA ILE A 301 -21.54 18.61 4.85
C ILE A 301 -21.04 17.53 3.88
N PRO A 302 -19.71 17.38 3.71
CA PRO A 302 -19.16 16.36 2.82
C PRO A 302 -19.56 14.94 3.20
N ILE A 303 -19.94 14.13 2.22
CA ILE A 303 -20.21 12.69 2.39
C ILE A 303 -18.96 11.93 2.84
N GLY A 304 -17.77 12.40 2.45
CA GLY A 304 -16.48 11.87 2.91
C GLY A 304 -16.35 11.83 4.45
N ARG A 305 -17.19 12.58 5.19
CA ARG A 305 -17.28 12.51 6.66
C ARG A 305 -17.62 11.11 7.15
N TYR A 306 -18.42 10.35 6.41
CA TYR A 306 -18.77 8.99 6.80
C TYR A 306 -17.57 8.06 6.72
N LEU A 307 -16.69 8.28 5.74
CA LEU A 307 -15.44 7.53 5.61
C LEU A 307 -14.48 7.86 6.76
N SER A 308 -14.36 9.13 7.14
CA SER A 308 -13.51 9.52 8.29
C SER A 308 -14.10 9.02 9.63
N GLN A 309 -15.42 9.13 9.81
CA GLN A 309 -16.13 8.60 10.97
C GLN A 309 -15.97 7.08 11.11
N PHE A 310 -15.98 6.34 10.00
CA PHE A 310 -15.73 4.90 10.01
C PHE A 310 -14.43 4.57 10.76
N PHE A 311 -13.31 5.18 10.37
CA PHE A 311 -12.02 4.95 11.02
C PHE A 311 -11.98 5.50 12.45
N SER A 312 -12.51 6.69 12.69
CA SER A 312 -12.59 7.26 14.05
C SER A 312 -13.36 6.36 15.00
N PHE A 313 -14.50 5.81 14.56
CA PHE A 313 -15.29 4.86 15.35
C PHE A 313 -14.54 3.55 15.58
N LEU A 314 -13.82 3.05 14.57
CA LEU A 314 -12.96 1.88 14.75
C LEU A 314 -11.90 2.14 15.82
N TYR A 315 -11.12 3.22 15.76
CA TYR A 315 -10.12 3.55 16.77
C TYR A 315 -10.68 3.67 18.20
N ASN A 316 -11.95 4.06 18.31
CA ASN A 316 -12.66 4.19 19.58
C ASN A 316 -13.44 2.93 19.99
N ASN A 317 -13.22 1.78 19.33
CA ASN A 317 -13.93 0.51 19.58
C ASN A 317 -15.46 0.58 19.39
N LYS A 318 -15.96 1.50 18.57
CA LYS A 318 -17.39 1.68 18.25
C LYS A 318 -17.74 0.98 16.94
N VAL A 319 -17.61 -0.34 16.90
CA VAL A 319 -17.72 -1.16 15.67
C VAL A 319 -19.07 -0.97 14.96
N ILE A 320 -20.19 -0.98 15.69
CA ILE A 320 -21.52 -0.78 15.10
C ILE A 320 -21.64 0.60 14.44
N SER A 321 -21.14 1.66 15.10
CA SER A 321 -21.13 3.00 14.52
C SER A 321 -20.26 3.08 13.27
N ALA A 322 -19.12 2.38 13.26
CA ALA A 322 -18.28 2.26 12.07
C ALA A 322 -19.04 1.58 10.92
N ILE A 323 -19.70 0.45 11.17
CA ILE A 323 -20.52 -0.26 10.17
C ILE A 323 -21.60 0.67 9.59
N ILE A 324 -22.27 1.46 10.44
CA ILE A 324 -23.29 2.42 9.99
C ILE A 324 -22.68 3.50 9.09
N SER A 325 -21.55 4.11 9.49
CA SER A 325 -20.90 5.15 8.70
C SER A 325 -20.40 4.63 7.35
N SER A 326 -19.69 3.51 7.33
CA SER A 326 -19.23 2.88 6.08
C SER A 326 -20.39 2.52 5.15
N LYS A 327 -21.49 1.96 5.69
CA LYS A 327 -22.72 1.71 4.94
C LYS A 327 -23.28 2.97 4.29
N SER A 328 -23.36 4.08 5.00
CA SER A 328 -23.83 5.36 4.45
C SER A 328 -22.94 5.84 3.29
N PHE A 329 -21.62 5.76 3.45
CA PHE A 329 -20.68 6.12 2.40
C PHE A 329 -20.82 5.23 1.16
N ILE A 330 -20.86 3.90 1.33
CA ILE A 330 -20.99 2.94 0.23
C ILE A 330 -22.31 3.17 -0.51
N ASN A 331 -23.43 3.32 0.20
CA ASN A 331 -24.74 3.52 -0.43
C ASN A 331 -24.80 4.81 -1.25
N TYR A 332 -24.21 5.90 -0.75
CA TYR A 332 -24.12 7.15 -1.52
C TYR A 332 -23.23 6.98 -2.76
N SER A 333 -22.10 6.29 -2.59
CA SER A 333 -21.14 6.02 -3.66
C SER A 333 -21.77 5.24 -4.81
N LEU A 334 -22.53 4.19 -4.50
CA LEU A 334 -23.20 3.37 -5.52
C LEU A 334 -24.28 4.15 -6.27
N LYS A 335 -25.07 4.96 -5.56
CA LYS A 335 -26.12 5.78 -6.18
C LYS A 335 -25.57 6.85 -7.14
N ASN A 336 -24.38 7.38 -6.85
CA ASN A 336 -23.81 8.52 -7.58
C ASN A 336 -22.50 8.18 -8.31
N ILE A 337 -22.27 6.90 -8.61
CA ILE A 337 -20.96 6.33 -8.99
C ILE A 337 -20.17 7.15 -10.03
N LYS A 338 -20.84 7.63 -11.11
CA LYS A 338 -20.21 8.45 -12.15
C LYS A 338 -19.88 9.87 -11.68
N GLN A 339 -20.76 10.44 -10.87
CA GLN A 339 -20.67 11.83 -10.40
C GLN A 339 -19.67 11.97 -9.25
N VAL A 340 -19.34 10.87 -8.55
CA VAL A 340 -18.34 10.83 -7.48
C VAL A 340 -16.97 10.27 -7.93
N ASN A 341 -16.70 10.29 -9.23
CA ASN A 341 -15.45 9.81 -9.82
C ASN A 341 -15.09 8.35 -9.46
N LEU A 342 -16.06 7.44 -9.38
CA LEU A 342 -15.83 6.00 -9.13
C LEU A 342 -16.01 5.17 -10.40
N ILE A 343 -15.33 5.56 -11.48
CA ILE A 343 -15.46 4.89 -12.79
C ILE A 343 -14.22 4.08 -13.17
N SER A 344 -13.07 4.30 -12.52
CA SER A 344 -11.84 3.57 -12.80
C SER A 344 -11.85 2.20 -12.13
N SER A 345 -11.15 1.23 -12.71
CA SER A 345 -10.99 -0.11 -12.10
C SER A 345 -10.33 -0.02 -10.73
N ASP A 346 -9.38 0.90 -10.56
CA ASP A 346 -8.69 1.13 -9.30
C ASP A 346 -9.65 1.63 -8.22
N ALA A 347 -10.46 2.65 -8.54
CA ALA A 347 -11.45 3.21 -7.62
C ALA A 347 -12.51 2.19 -7.19
N LEU A 348 -12.98 1.37 -8.14
CA LEU A 348 -13.95 0.31 -7.87
C LEU A 348 -13.35 -0.83 -7.04
N GLY A 349 -12.07 -1.15 -7.25
CA GLY A 349 -11.32 -2.09 -6.42
C GLY A 349 -11.15 -1.58 -4.98
N ASP A 350 -10.90 -0.28 -4.79
CA ASP A 350 -10.82 0.32 -3.46
C ASP A 350 -12.19 0.35 -2.75
N LEU A 351 -13.27 0.68 -3.47
CA LEU A 351 -14.63 0.59 -2.93
C LEU A 351 -14.98 -0.85 -2.53
N THR A 352 -14.61 -1.83 -3.36
CA THR A 352 -14.80 -3.26 -3.07
C THR A 352 -14.05 -3.66 -1.79
N SER A 353 -12.83 -3.16 -1.60
CA SER A 353 -12.06 -3.37 -0.37
C SER A 353 -12.77 -2.80 0.87
N LEU A 354 -13.45 -1.65 0.74
CA LEU A 354 -14.27 -1.08 1.83
C LEU A 354 -15.52 -1.93 2.11
N VAL A 355 -16.16 -2.49 1.08
CA VAL A 355 -17.30 -3.42 1.22
C VAL A 355 -16.85 -4.69 1.94
N GLU A 356 -15.77 -5.32 1.49
CA GLU A 356 -15.17 -6.51 2.12
C GLU A 356 -14.84 -6.26 3.60
N PHE A 357 -14.24 -5.11 3.90
CA PHE A 357 -13.91 -4.74 5.27
C PHE A 357 -15.18 -4.54 6.11
N THR A 358 -16.17 -3.80 5.59
CA THR A 358 -17.45 -3.56 6.28
C THR A 358 -18.18 -4.87 6.58
N THR A 359 -18.27 -5.76 5.60
CA THR A 359 -18.87 -7.10 5.78
C THR A 359 -18.11 -7.95 6.79
N SER A 360 -16.77 -7.91 6.75
CA SER A 360 -15.93 -8.61 7.72
C SER A 360 -16.20 -8.13 9.16
N LEU A 361 -16.38 -6.83 9.37
CA LEU A 361 -16.76 -6.25 10.67
C LEU A 361 -18.17 -6.67 11.10
N ILE A 362 -19.12 -6.78 10.16
CA ILE A 362 -20.47 -7.25 10.49
C ILE A 362 -20.40 -8.67 11.07
N PHE A 363 -19.56 -9.55 10.52
CA PHE A 363 -19.40 -10.91 11.07
C PHE A 363 -18.93 -10.92 12.52
N THR A 364 -18.12 -9.95 12.96
CA THR A 364 -17.57 -9.94 14.33
C THR A 364 -18.56 -9.46 15.40
N VAL A 365 -19.66 -8.80 15.00
CA VAL A 365 -20.69 -8.28 15.92
C VAL A 365 -21.94 -9.17 16.00
N GLY A 366 -21.87 -10.38 15.44
CA GLY A 366 -22.93 -11.39 15.54
C GLY A 366 -23.04 -12.01 16.95
N GLN A 367 -24.25 -12.46 17.32
CA GLN A 367 -24.55 -12.95 18.69
C GLN A 367 -24.38 -14.46 18.90
N GLU A 368 -24.50 -15.27 17.85
CA GLU A 368 -24.78 -16.71 18.02
C GLU A 368 -23.53 -17.60 18.01
N TYR A 369 -22.43 -17.15 17.39
CA TYR A 369 -21.24 -17.98 17.16
C TYR A 369 -19.99 -17.31 17.68
N CYS A 370 -19.14 -18.09 18.36
CA CYS A 370 -17.82 -17.64 18.80
C CYS A 370 -16.75 -17.73 17.70
N ASP A 371 -17.12 -18.30 16.56
CA ASP A 371 -16.26 -18.49 15.42
C ASP A 371 -16.81 -17.89 14.12
N LEU A 372 -15.87 -17.40 13.31
CA LEU A 372 -16.09 -16.89 11.96
C LEU A 372 -14.98 -17.40 11.04
N CYS A 373 -15.29 -17.57 9.75
CA CYS A 373 -14.34 -18.03 8.76
C CYS A 373 -14.06 -16.91 7.75
N LEU A 374 -12.81 -16.49 7.68
CA LEU A 374 -12.37 -15.39 6.82
C LEU A 374 -11.10 -15.75 6.04
N PRO A 375 -10.87 -15.13 4.88
CA PRO A 375 -9.56 -15.16 4.25
C PRO A 375 -8.48 -14.59 5.20
N ARG A 376 -7.32 -15.22 5.21
CA ARG A 376 -6.14 -14.75 5.95
C ARG A 376 -5.79 -13.31 5.55
N ALA A 377 -5.94 -12.99 4.27
CA ALA A 377 -5.75 -11.64 3.76
C ALA A 377 -6.60 -10.58 4.48
N TYR A 378 -7.86 -10.90 4.80
CA TYR A 378 -8.76 -9.97 5.47
C TYR A 378 -8.34 -9.77 6.93
N LEU A 379 -7.93 -10.84 7.61
CA LEU A 379 -7.41 -10.76 8.99
C LEU A 379 -6.22 -9.80 9.10
N ILE A 380 -5.34 -9.83 8.11
CA ILE A 380 -4.11 -9.02 8.11
C ILE A 380 -4.39 -7.59 7.68
N ASN A 381 -5.09 -7.40 6.57
CA ASN A 381 -5.41 -6.05 6.06
C ASN A 381 -6.35 -5.27 6.97
N TYR A 382 -7.31 -5.94 7.62
CA TYR A 382 -8.45 -5.28 8.26
C TYR A 382 -8.50 -5.42 9.77
N PHE A 383 -7.77 -6.37 10.37
CA PHE A 383 -7.85 -6.60 11.82
C PHE A 383 -6.50 -6.44 12.53
N GLU A 384 -5.39 -6.88 11.94
CA GLU A 384 -4.06 -6.66 12.53
C GLU A 384 -3.72 -5.16 12.68
N ALA A 385 -4.23 -4.32 11.77
CA ALA A 385 -3.98 -2.89 11.77
C ALA A 385 -4.61 -2.13 12.96
N PHE A 386 -5.70 -2.63 13.54
CA PHE A 386 -6.45 -1.90 14.56
C PHE A 386 -5.95 -2.22 15.97
N ASN A 387 -5.57 -1.18 16.72
CA ASN A 387 -5.35 -1.28 18.17
C ASN A 387 -6.66 -1.41 18.95
N ALA A 388 -7.76 -0.99 18.33
CA ALA A 388 -9.10 -1.29 18.75
C ALA A 388 -9.46 -2.76 18.46
N LYS A 389 -10.40 -3.31 19.22
CA LYS A 389 -10.65 -4.73 19.48
C LYS A 389 -11.95 -5.23 18.79
N PRO A 390 -12.15 -5.07 17.46
CA PRO A 390 -13.40 -5.46 16.81
C PRO A 390 -13.69 -6.97 16.85
N LEU A 391 -12.67 -7.78 17.18
CA LEU A 391 -12.77 -9.23 17.34
C LEU A 391 -13.16 -9.67 18.77
N ILE A 392 -13.26 -8.76 19.75
CA ILE A 392 -13.74 -9.14 21.10
C ILE A 392 -15.26 -8.95 21.16
N PRO A 393 -16.06 -10.03 21.34
CA PRO A 393 -17.53 -9.96 21.28
C PRO A 393 -18.19 -9.18 22.43
N VAL A 394 -17.43 -8.73 23.43
CA VAL A 394 -17.92 -8.64 24.82
C VAL A 394 -18.69 -7.37 25.16
N ARG A 395 -18.77 -6.33 24.29
CA ARG A 395 -19.40 -5.05 24.70
C ARG A 395 -20.56 -4.53 23.85
N TYR A 396 -20.63 -4.81 22.55
CA TYR A 396 -21.68 -4.25 21.68
C TYR A 396 -22.01 -5.16 20.50
N THR A 397 -22.93 -6.11 20.69
CA THR A 397 -23.41 -7.01 19.63
C THR A 397 -24.68 -6.45 18.97
N TYR A 398 -24.87 -6.70 17.68
CA TYR A 398 -26.18 -6.46 17.05
C TYR A 398 -27.24 -7.39 17.63
N SER A 399 -28.50 -6.93 17.71
CA SER A 399 -29.62 -7.88 17.80
C SER A 399 -29.64 -8.75 16.55
N ARG A 400 -30.13 -10.00 16.65
CA ARG A 400 -30.22 -10.91 15.49
C ARG A 400 -30.88 -10.27 14.26
N LYS A 401 -31.96 -9.50 14.47
CA LYS A 401 -32.65 -8.74 13.41
C LYS A 401 -31.74 -7.69 12.75
N ASN A 402 -31.02 -6.91 13.54
CA ASN A 402 -30.14 -5.86 13.03
C ASN A 402 -28.92 -6.45 12.31
N TYR A 403 -28.37 -7.55 12.84
CA TYR A 403 -27.29 -8.30 12.20
C TYR A 403 -27.72 -8.82 10.82
N LEU A 404 -28.85 -9.51 10.72
CA LEU A 404 -29.37 -10.03 9.45
C LEU A 404 -29.68 -8.89 8.46
N SER A 405 -30.18 -7.76 8.94
CA SER A 405 -30.40 -6.56 8.13
C SER A 405 -29.09 -5.97 7.59
N ALA A 406 -28.03 -5.96 8.40
CA ALA A 406 -26.70 -5.52 7.97
C ALA A 406 -26.10 -6.46 6.92
N ILE A 407 -26.18 -7.78 7.12
CA ILE A 407 -25.74 -8.77 6.13
C ILE A 407 -26.53 -8.64 4.82
N ASN A 408 -27.85 -8.53 4.89
CA ASN A 408 -28.67 -8.35 3.68
C ASN A 408 -28.25 -7.09 2.91
N ASN A 409 -27.97 -6.00 3.63
CA ASN A 409 -27.49 -4.79 2.98
C ASN A 409 -26.12 -4.97 2.31
N SER A 410 -25.20 -5.76 2.87
CA SER A 410 -23.97 -6.13 2.19
C SER A 410 -24.24 -6.94 0.91
N ILE A 411 -25.19 -7.88 0.93
CA ILE A 411 -25.62 -8.61 -0.27
C ILE A 411 -26.16 -7.64 -1.32
N ASP A 412 -27.04 -6.70 -0.93
CA ASP A 412 -27.61 -5.70 -1.84
C ASP A 412 -26.53 -4.80 -2.48
N GLN A 413 -25.53 -4.39 -1.69
CA GLN A 413 -24.39 -3.60 -2.18
C GLN A 413 -23.52 -4.38 -3.17
N VAL A 414 -23.25 -5.65 -2.86
CA VAL A 414 -22.48 -6.54 -3.74
C VAL A 414 -23.25 -6.79 -5.03
N GLN A 415 -24.56 -7.03 -4.97
CA GLN A 415 -25.40 -7.20 -6.15
C GLN A 415 -25.37 -5.95 -7.04
N GLN A 416 -25.54 -4.76 -6.47
CA GLN A 416 -25.46 -3.51 -7.23
C GLN A 416 -24.10 -3.33 -7.93
N LEU A 417 -23.00 -3.67 -7.25
CA LEU A 417 -21.68 -3.64 -7.87
C LEU A 417 -21.56 -4.67 -9.00
N LEU A 418 -21.97 -5.91 -8.78
CA LEU A 418 -21.94 -6.94 -9.82
C LEU A 418 -22.74 -6.53 -11.05
N ASP A 419 -23.95 -5.99 -10.85
CA ASP A 419 -24.81 -5.50 -11.94
C ASP A 419 -24.13 -4.40 -12.78
N LEU A 420 -23.33 -3.54 -12.15
CA LEU A 420 -22.55 -2.49 -12.81
C LEU A 420 -21.33 -3.04 -13.59
N LEU A 421 -20.71 -4.11 -13.08
CA LEU A 421 -19.42 -4.61 -13.57
C LEU A 421 -19.57 -5.67 -14.67
N PHE A 422 -20.62 -6.49 -14.65
CA PHE A 422 -20.79 -7.60 -15.62
C PHE A 422 -20.87 -7.13 -17.07
N CYS A 423 -21.42 -5.94 -17.34
CA CYS A 423 -21.44 -5.35 -18.69
C CYS A 423 -20.03 -5.13 -19.28
N LYS A 424 -18.97 -5.12 -18.45
CA LYS A 424 -17.57 -5.00 -18.83
C LYS A 424 -16.72 -6.05 -18.12
N GLU A 425 -17.20 -7.30 -18.12
CA GLU A 425 -16.60 -8.42 -17.36
C GLU A 425 -15.07 -8.50 -17.50
N GLN A 426 -14.55 -8.44 -18.73
CA GLN A 426 -13.11 -8.56 -18.97
C GLN A 426 -12.28 -7.45 -18.31
N ALA A 427 -12.81 -6.24 -18.22
CA ALA A 427 -12.14 -5.10 -17.59
C ALA A 427 -12.13 -5.20 -16.06
N TYR A 428 -13.12 -5.89 -15.48
CA TYR A 428 -13.36 -5.92 -14.04
C TYR A 428 -13.32 -7.33 -13.43
N LEU A 429 -12.76 -8.30 -14.15
CA LEU A 429 -12.73 -9.72 -13.77
C LEU A 429 -12.28 -9.93 -12.32
N THR A 430 -11.19 -9.27 -11.91
CA THR A 430 -10.62 -9.37 -10.57
C THR A 430 -11.61 -8.90 -9.49
N ILE A 431 -12.33 -7.80 -9.76
CA ILE A 431 -13.30 -7.22 -8.83
C ILE A 431 -14.54 -8.11 -8.74
N ILE A 432 -15.03 -8.60 -9.89
CA ILE A 432 -16.20 -9.50 -9.95
C ILE A 432 -15.92 -10.78 -9.15
N LEU A 433 -14.75 -11.40 -9.32
CA LEU A 433 -14.39 -12.60 -8.58
C LEU A 433 -14.29 -12.35 -7.07
N ARG A 434 -13.78 -11.19 -6.65
CA ARG A 434 -13.77 -10.79 -5.23
C ARG A 434 -15.17 -10.67 -4.64
N LEU A 435 -16.07 -10.04 -5.36
CA LEU A 435 -17.47 -9.88 -4.97
C LEU A 435 -18.21 -11.22 -4.88
N ILE A 436 -18.00 -12.12 -5.85
CA ILE A 436 -18.55 -13.49 -5.82
C ILE A 436 -18.02 -14.26 -4.60
N ARG A 437 -16.71 -14.22 -4.35
CA ARG A 437 -16.09 -14.85 -3.17
C ARG A 437 -16.64 -14.25 -1.87
N LEU A 438 -16.90 -12.95 -1.82
CA LEU A 438 -17.53 -12.31 -0.66
C LEU A 438 -18.95 -12.81 -0.41
N LEU A 439 -19.76 -13.04 -1.45
CA LEU A 439 -21.09 -13.65 -1.30
C LEU A 439 -20.99 -15.06 -0.71
N ILE A 440 -20.03 -15.88 -1.17
CA ILE A 440 -19.80 -17.22 -0.62
C ILE A 440 -19.35 -17.12 0.85
N LEU A 441 -18.49 -16.17 1.19
CA LEU A 441 -18.10 -15.92 2.59
C LEU A 441 -19.29 -15.50 3.45
N ILE A 442 -20.25 -14.74 2.91
CA ILE A 442 -21.50 -14.40 3.61
C ILE A 442 -22.30 -15.66 3.92
N GLY A 443 -22.54 -16.53 2.94
CA GLY A 443 -23.29 -17.78 3.17
C GLY A 443 -22.56 -18.75 4.10
N LEU A 444 -21.23 -18.82 4.01
CA LEU A 444 -20.38 -19.62 4.90
C LEU A 444 -20.49 -19.16 6.37
N ASN A 445 -20.52 -17.85 6.61
CA ASN A 445 -20.64 -17.31 7.97
C ASN A 445 -22.09 -17.23 8.46
N GLU A 446 -23.06 -17.07 7.57
CA GLU A 446 -24.49 -16.96 7.86
C GLU A 446 -25.33 -17.80 6.88
N SER A 447 -25.59 -19.06 7.26
CA SER A 447 -26.25 -20.05 6.40
C SER A 447 -27.67 -19.67 5.96
N LYS A 448 -28.34 -18.77 6.69
CA LYS A 448 -29.67 -18.27 6.32
C LYS A 448 -29.71 -17.62 4.93
N PHE A 449 -28.59 -17.09 4.45
CA PHE A 449 -28.51 -16.43 3.14
C PHE A 449 -28.07 -17.34 1.99
N VAL A 450 -27.73 -18.61 2.25
CA VAL A 450 -27.24 -19.55 1.22
C VAL A 450 -28.20 -19.61 0.02
N GLN A 451 -29.49 -19.82 0.26
CA GLN A 451 -30.47 -19.90 -0.84
C GLN A 451 -30.60 -18.58 -1.60
N ASN A 452 -30.53 -17.44 -0.91
CA ASN A 452 -30.57 -16.12 -1.55
C ASN A 452 -29.36 -15.91 -2.46
N ILE A 453 -28.18 -16.35 -2.04
CA ILE A 453 -26.94 -16.28 -2.83
C ILE A 453 -27.03 -17.18 -4.06
N LEU A 454 -27.49 -18.42 -3.92
CA LEU A 454 -27.68 -19.34 -5.05
C LEU A 454 -28.69 -18.78 -6.07
N ASN A 455 -29.80 -18.20 -5.58
CA ASN A 455 -30.77 -17.54 -6.44
C ASN A 455 -30.17 -16.33 -7.16
N LEU A 456 -29.32 -15.55 -6.49
CA LEU A 456 -28.59 -14.44 -7.11
C LEU A 456 -27.64 -14.94 -8.20
N PHE A 457 -26.91 -16.03 -7.98
CA PHE A 457 -26.04 -16.62 -9.01
C PHE A 457 -26.82 -17.08 -10.23
N LYS A 458 -27.98 -17.74 -10.04
CA LYS A 458 -28.90 -18.11 -11.13
C LYS A 458 -29.40 -16.88 -11.88
N HIS A 459 -29.76 -15.82 -11.16
CA HIS A 459 -30.19 -14.56 -11.77
C HIS A 459 -29.08 -13.95 -12.63
N ILE A 460 -27.85 -13.87 -12.11
CA ILE A 460 -26.69 -13.35 -12.85
C ILE A 460 -26.46 -14.16 -14.13
N ILE A 461 -26.46 -15.51 -14.06
CA ILE A 461 -26.33 -16.37 -15.25
C ILE A 461 -27.44 -16.11 -16.26
N SER A 462 -28.68 -15.93 -15.80
CA SER A 462 -29.82 -15.69 -16.70
C SER A 462 -29.78 -14.33 -17.37
N LYS A 463 -29.14 -13.34 -16.74
CA LYS A 463 -29.16 -11.93 -17.14
C LYS A 463 -27.96 -11.54 -17.99
N TYR A 464 -26.81 -12.18 -17.79
CA TYR A 464 -25.53 -11.78 -18.39
C TYR A 464 -24.86 -12.92 -19.15
N ASP A 465 -24.29 -12.60 -20.31
CA ASP A 465 -23.39 -13.49 -21.03
C ASP A 465 -22.03 -13.55 -20.34
N ILE A 466 -21.84 -14.57 -19.51
CA ILE A 466 -20.58 -14.75 -18.78
C ILE A 466 -19.54 -15.36 -19.74
N PHE A 467 -18.35 -14.77 -19.81
CA PHE A 467 -17.25 -15.27 -20.65
C PHE A 467 -16.27 -16.12 -19.85
N SER A 468 -15.82 -15.62 -18.70
CA SER A 468 -14.78 -16.22 -17.86
C SER A 468 -15.16 -17.61 -17.35
N THR A 469 -14.29 -18.57 -17.60
CA THR A 469 -14.42 -19.94 -17.08
C THR A 469 -14.32 -19.98 -15.56
N LYS A 470 -13.49 -19.11 -14.95
CA LYS A 470 -13.39 -18.99 -13.49
C LYS A 470 -14.69 -18.49 -12.87
N ILE A 471 -15.33 -17.47 -13.45
CA ILE A 471 -16.63 -16.99 -12.97
C ILE A 471 -17.69 -18.07 -13.14
N LYS A 472 -17.76 -18.71 -14.32
CA LYS A 472 -18.71 -19.80 -14.58
C LYS A 472 -18.62 -20.93 -13.57
N LYS A 473 -17.39 -21.29 -13.16
CA LYS A 473 -17.15 -22.34 -12.16
C LYS A 473 -17.86 -22.05 -10.83
N TYR A 474 -17.92 -20.78 -10.41
CA TYR A 474 -18.67 -20.40 -9.22
C TYR A 474 -20.17 -20.33 -9.50
N LEU A 475 -20.58 -19.60 -10.53
CA LEU A 475 -22.00 -19.28 -10.67
C LEU A 475 -22.87 -20.48 -11.02
N LYS A 476 -22.32 -21.52 -11.67
CA LYS A 476 -23.06 -22.72 -12.09
C LYS A 476 -23.27 -23.76 -10.99
N GLU A 477 -22.60 -23.61 -9.86
CA GLU A 477 -22.66 -24.60 -8.79
C GLU A 477 -23.96 -24.45 -7.99
N ASP A 478 -24.76 -25.52 -7.93
CA ASP A 478 -26.04 -25.54 -7.20
C ASP A 478 -25.88 -25.96 -5.73
N ASP A 479 -24.77 -26.61 -5.38
CA ASP A 479 -24.45 -27.03 -4.02
C ASP A 479 -23.49 -26.04 -3.35
N PHE A 480 -23.92 -25.50 -2.20
CA PHE A 480 -23.11 -24.54 -1.45
C PHE A 480 -21.85 -25.17 -0.85
N THR A 481 -21.88 -26.45 -0.50
CA THR A 481 -20.69 -27.15 0.01
C THR A 481 -19.60 -27.20 -1.06
N SER A 482 -19.98 -27.44 -2.31
CA SER A 482 -19.09 -27.42 -3.47
C SER A 482 -18.53 -26.01 -3.71
N LEU A 483 -19.34 -24.95 -3.58
CA LEU A 483 -18.86 -23.56 -3.63
C LEU A 483 -17.80 -23.25 -2.58
N GLU A 484 -17.99 -23.74 -1.36
CA GLU A 484 -17.03 -23.57 -0.27
C GLU A 484 -15.69 -24.26 -0.56
N ILE A 485 -15.72 -25.46 -1.13
CA ILE A 485 -14.52 -26.19 -1.58
C ILE A 485 -13.82 -25.43 -2.71
N ILE A 486 -14.58 -24.91 -3.68
CA ILE A 486 -14.03 -24.10 -4.78
C ILE A 486 -13.33 -22.86 -4.21
N LEU A 487 -13.99 -22.12 -3.31
CA LEU A 487 -13.42 -20.95 -2.63
C LEU A 487 -12.13 -21.31 -1.89
N HIS A 488 -12.15 -22.40 -1.11
CA HIS A 488 -11.00 -22.84 -0.34
C HIS A 488 -9.77 -23.12 -1.22
N ASN A 489 -9.98 -23.85 -2.32
CA ASN A 489 -8.92 -24.23 -3.24
C ASN A 489 -8.39 -23.03 -4.03
N ASP A 490 -9.29 -22.16 -4.49
CA ASP A 490 -8.95 -20.97 -5.28
C ASP A 490 -8.14 -19.94 -4.45
N LEU A 491 -8.44 -19.79 -3.15
CA LEU A 491 -7.62 -18.96 -2.25
C LEU A 491 -6.21 -19.53 -2.04
N LYS A 492 -6.09 -20.87 -1.96
CA LYS A 492 -4.81 -21.57 -1.73
C LYS A 492 -3.93 -21.71 -2.98
N GLU A 493 -4.48 -21.52 -4.18
CA GLU A 493 -3.83 -21.82 -5.46
C GLU A 493 -2.40 -21.26 -5.59
N LYS A 494 -2.15 -20.04 -5.09
CA LYS A 494 -0.85 -19.36 -5.14
C LYS A 494 -0.16 -19.26 -3.78
N PHE A 495 -0.71 -19.88 -2.73
CA PHE A 495 -0.23 -19.80 -1.33
C PHE A 495 -0.23 -18.40 -0.70
N CYS A 496 -0.62 -17.36 -1.45
CA CYS A 496 -0.73 -15.98 -0.99
C CYS A 496 -1.88 -15.78 0.00
N ASP A 497 -2.92 -16.62 -0.04
CA ASP A 497 -4.05 -16.54 0.88
C ASP A 497 -4.56 -17.93 1.28
N SER A 498 -5.48 -17.98 2.24
CA SER A 498 -6.17 -19.20 2.68
C SER A 498 -7.37 -18.84 3.55
N LEU A 499 -8.37 -19.73 3.62
CA LEU A 499 -9.39 -19.62 4.67
C LEU A 499 -8.81 -19.92 6.04
N VAL A 500 -9.30 -19.19 7.04
CA VAL A 500 -8.91 -19.30 8.44
C VAL A 500 -10.17 -19.23 9.30
N ILE A 501 -10.29 -20.16 10.25
CA ILE A 501 -11.34 -20.13 11.28
C ILE A 501 -10.81 -19.34 12.46
N VAL A 502 -11.47 -18.24 12.80
CA VAL A 502 -11.15 -17.39 13.94
C VAL A 502 -12.11 -17.74 15.06
N HIS A 503 -11.61 -18.32 16.14
CA HIS A 503 -12.40 -18.87 17.24
C HIS A 503 -12.05 -18.18 18.57
N HIS A 504 -13.00 -17.44 19.13
CA HIS A 504 -12.88 -16.84 20.45
C HIS A 504 -13.27 -17.86 21.53
N ARG A 505 -12.38 -18.25 22.45
CA ARG A 505 -12.58 -19.48 23.27
C ARG A 505 -13.77 -19.43 24.25
N CYS A 506 -14.48 -18.32 24.40
CA CYS A 506 -15.41 -18.16 25.52
C CYS A 506 -16.80 -18.83 25.40
N ILE A 507 -17.29 -19.33 24.25
CA ILE A 507 -18.77 -19.47 24.13
C ILE A 507 -19.32 -20.83 23.61
N SER A 508 -18.67 -21.58 22.72
CA SER A 508 -19.31 -22.83 22.20
C SER A 508 -18.37 -23.74 21.39
N LYS A 509 -18.87 -24.91 20.95
CA LYS A 509 -18.23 -25.73 19.92
C LYS A 509 -18.25 -24.98 18.58
N SER A 510 -17.17 -25.10 17.81
CA SER A 510 -17.07 -24.50 16.48
C SER A 510 -18.12 -25.04 15.51
N LYS A 511 -18.76 -24.16 14.72
CA LYS A 511 -19.65 -24.57 13.61
C LYS A 511 -18.86 -25.02 12.37
N PHE A 512 -17.57 -24.74 12.31
CA PHE A 512 -16.70 -25.04 11.17
C PHE A 512 -15.93 -26.36 11.32
N ALA A 513 -16.42 -27.30 12.13
CA ALA A 513 -15.74 -28.59 12.38
C ALA A 513 -15.43 -29.38 11.09
N PHE A 514 -16.26 -29.27 10.06
CA PHE A 514 -15.99 -29.86 8.73
C PHE A 514 -14.74 -29.25 8.08
N PHE A 515 -14.60 -27.93 8.10
CA PHE A 515 -13.44 -27.23 7.54
C PHE A 515 -12.16 -27.49 8.30
N GLU A 516 -12.23 -27.59 9.63
CA GLU A 516 -11.09 -27.99 10.45
C GLU A 516 -10.55 -29.36 10.03
N LYS A 517 -11.46 -30.34 9.81
CA LYS A 517 -11.09 -31.68 9.33
C LYS A 517 -10.47 -31.65 7.94
N ASN A 518 -10.85 -30.70 7.10
CA ASN A 518 -10.32 -30.50 5.74
C ASN A 518 -9.10 -29.57 5.69
N GLY A 519 -8.42 -29.34 6.82
CA GLY A 519 -7.14 -28.63 6.85
C GLY A 519 -7.24 -27.10 6.77
N VAL A 520 -8.41 -26.53 7.08
CA VAL A 520 -8.51 -25.09 7.38
C VAL A 520 -7.92 -24.83 8.77
N LYS A 521 -6.98 -23.88 8.86
CA LYS A 521 -6.34 -23.55 10.13
C LYS A 521 -7.33 -22.84 11.06
N ARG A 522 -7.39 -23.28 12.32
CA ARG A 522 -8.11 -22.58 13.39
C ARG A 522 -7.15 -21.71 14.21
N LEU A 523 -7.50 -20.44 14.36
CA LEU A 523 -6.90 -19.49 15.29
C LEU A 523 -7.77 -19.38 16.54
N THR A 524 -7.25 -19.84 17.68
CA THR A 524 -7.91 -19.65 18.98
C THR A 524 -7.32 -18.46 19.71
N TYR A 525 -8.16 -17.63 20.34
CA TYR A 525 -7.71 -16.48 21.11
C TYR A 525 -8.70 -16.10 22.23
N ASN A 526 -8.16 -15.47 23.27
CA ASN A 526 -8.89 -14.86 24.40
C ASN A 526 -8.63 -13.35 24.54
N SER A 527 -7.63 -12.83 23.84
CA SER A 527 -7.26 -11.41 23.83
C SER A 527 -6.76 -10.99 22.44
N ILE A 528 -6.56 -9.69 22.22
CA ILE A 528 -6.04 -9.19 20.93
C ILE A 528 -4.58 -9.56 20.78
N GLU A 529 -3.84 -9.56 21.88
CA GLU A 529 -2.44 -9.93 21.94
C GLU A 529 -2.29 -11.41 21.55
N GLU A 530 -3.17 -12.28 22.06
CA GLU A 530 -3.22 -13.69 21.66
C GLU A 530 -3.69 -13.85 20.22
N PHE A 531 -4.70 -13.10 19.77
CA PHE A 531 -5.12 -13.11 18.36
C PHE A 531 -3.96 -12.76 17.42
N ARG A 532 -3.23 -11.67 17.69
CA ARG A 532 -2.08 -11.23 16.90
C ARG A 532 -0.94 -12.26 16.93
N SER A 533 -0.65 -12.82 18.10
CA SER A 533 0.35 -13.88 18.25
C SER A 533 -0.02 -15.12 17.43
N SER A 534 -1.27 -15.56 17.52
CA SER A 534 -1.79 -16.71 16.76
C SER A 534 -1.84 -16.43 15.26
N LEU A 535 -2.25 -15.24 14.84
CA LEU A 535 -2.24 -14.82 13.44
C LEU A 535 -0.81 -14.88 12.86
N ARG A 536 0.18 -14.36 13.58
CA ARG A 536 1.59 -14.42 13.16
C ARG A 536 2.12 -15.82 12.94
N LYS A 537 1.60 -16.84 13.66
CA LYS A 537 1.99 -18.24 13.49
C LYS A 537 1.46 -18.88 12.20
N ILE A 538 0.47 -18.27 11.53
CA ILE A 538 -0.15 -18.81 10.31
C ILE A 538 0.14 -17.98 9.06
N ILE A 539 0.88 -16.89 9.21
CA ILE A 539 1.39 -16.08 8.10
C ILE A 539 2.31 -16.91 7.21
N SER A 540 2.37 -16.56 5.92
CA SER A 540 3.28 -17.13 4.93
C SER A 540 4.74 -17.21 5.44
N SER A 541 5.42 -18.35 5.18
CA SER A 541 6.82 -18.65 5.57
C SER A 541 7.86 -17.66 5.06
N VAL A 542 7.49 -16.74 4.17
CA VAL A 542 8.33 -15.60 3.78
C VAL A 542 8.73 -14.74 4.99
N THR A 543 7.97 -14.76 6.10
CA THR A 543 8.37 -14.17 7.40
C THR A 543 9.65 -14.78 7.99
N GLU A 544 10.00 -16.01 7.61
CA GLU A 544 11.07 -16.81 8.22
C GLU A 544 12.34 -16.87 7.38
N ILE A 545 12.38 -16.21 6.21
CA ILE A 545 13.55 -16.23 5.34
C ILE A 545 14.44 -15.03 5.70
N PRO A 546 15.59 -15.23 6.40
CA PRO A 546 16.59 -14.18 6.53
C PRO A 546 17.09 -13.78 5.14
N GLU A 547 17.36 -12.48 4.93
CA GLU A 547 17.71 -11.91 3.61
C GLU A 547 18.85 -12.66 2.91
N ASP A 548 19.73 -13.30 3.68
CA ASP A 548 20.90 -14.05 3.19
C ASP A 548 20.55 -15.42 2.56
N LYS A 549 19.36 -15.98 2.81
CA LYS A 549 18.93 -17.29 2.27
C LYS A 549 18.09 -17.20 0.98
N LEU A 550 17.69 -16.01 0.54
CA LEU A 550 16.91 -15.83 -0.70
C LEU A 550 17.72 -16.09 -1.98
N ALA A 551 19.04 -15.84 -1.96
CA ALA A 551 19.92 -16.04 -3.12
C ALA A 551 20.02 -17.51 -3.57
N LEU A 552 19.63 -18.46 -2.71
CA LEU A 552 19.68 -19.90 -2.99
C LEU A 552 18.35 -20.47 -3.54
N LEU A 553 17.26 -19.69 -3.51
CA LEU A 553 15.95 -20.09 -4.03
C LEU A 553 15.68 -19.57 -5.45
N ASP A 554 16.38 -18.53 -5.89
CA ASP A 554 16.31 -18.05 -7.28
C ASP A 554 16.95 -19.04 -8.28
N SER A 555 17.84 -19.93 -7.82
CA SER A 555 18.42 -20.99 -8.66
C SER A 555 17.51 -22.22 -8.88
N LEU A 556 16.30 -22.23 -8.32
CA LEU A 556 15.32 -23.33 -8.46
C LEU A 556 14.10 -22.94 -9.29
N VAL A 557 14.07 -21.74 -9.89
CA VAL A 557 12.98 -21.27 -10.77
C VAL A 557 13.40 -21.26 -12.25
N GLU A 558 14.65 -21.62 -12.58
CA GLU A 558 15.14 -21.81 -13.95
C GLU A 558 15.33 -23.28 -14.37
N SER A 559 14.43 -24.19 -13.94
CA SER A 559 14.34 -25.55 -14.51
C SER A 559 12.94 -25.90 -14.98
#